data_AF-A0A8S4AW33-F1
#
_entry.id   AF-A0A8S4AW33-F1
#
_cell.length_a   1.000
_cell.length_b   1.000
_cell.length_c   1.000
_cell.angle_alpha   90.00
_cell.angle_beta   90.00
_cell.angle_gamma   90.00
#
_symmetry.space_group_name_H-M   'P 1'
#
loop_
_entity.id
_entity.type
_entity.pdbx_description
1 polymer ?
#
loop_
_entity_poly.entity_id
_entity_poly.type
_entity_poly.pdbx_seq_one_letter_code
_entity_poly.pdbx_strand_id
1 'polypeptide(L)'
;DMVRREIISRLIIKLESALSRTPLDLDFLQFACRQELYLWEALSRHVNVPPDIVQALREFLQLVMDRIENAEVTNNTVETVAGEMGRPRYNLEKQKLVELLEINLSVDCIAKLLCVLAITVNRRIQEYNIVLFGAVDGYSRKDIEEPDIDWDVAADNGEDVDGVIAVPEFQCSLNEQQLLELQVLIEENGDADIRDIYLLCREYVLQALSGV
;
A
#
# COMPACT_ATOMS: atom_id res chain seq x y z
N ASP A 1 43.65 -26.52 -16.55
CA ASP A 1 43.34 -26.72 -15.11
C ASP A 1 43.43 -25.47 -14.24
N MET A 2 44.44 -24.62 -14.38
CA MET A 2 44.55 -23.38 -13.57
C MET A 2 43.36 -22.43 -13.76
N VAL A 3 42.99 -22.15 -15.01
CA VAL A 3 41.83 -21.29 -15.34
C VAL A 3 40.52 -21.81 -14.74
N ARG A 4 40.28 -23.13 -14.82
CA ARG A 4 39.07 -23.74 -14.21
C ARG A 4 39.04 -23.51 -12.69
N ARG A 5 40.17 -23.70 -12.01
CA ARG A 5 40.27 -23.48 -10.56
C ARG A 5 39.98 -22.03 -10.20
N GLU A 6 40.54 -21.08 -10.95
CA GLU A 6 40.29 -19.65 -10.71
C GLU A 6 38.81 -19.27 -10.90
N ILE A 7 38.15 -19.80 -11.92
CA ILE A 7 36.73 -19.53 -12.16
C ILE A 7 35.86 -20.12 -11.03
N ILE A 8 36.17 -21.34 -10.57
CA ILE A 8 35.48 -21.95 -9.41
C ILE A 8 35.70 -21.13 -8.14
N SER A 9 36.95 -20.79 -7.82
CA SER A 9 37.29 -19.99 -6.64
C SER A 9 36.57 -18.64 -6.66
N ARG A 10 36.53 -17.99 -7.83
CA ARG A 10 35.82 -16.72 -8.01
C ARG A 10 34.31 -16.86 -7.80
N LEU A 11 33.69 -17.93 -8.31
CA LEU A 11 32.27 -18.21 -8.09
C LEU A 11 31.97 -18.37 -6.59
N ILE A 12 32.77 -19.18 -5.89
CA ILE A 12 32.62 -19.43 -4.45
C ILE A 12 32.71 -18.12 -3.67
N ILE A 13 33.79 -17.34 -3.87
CA ILE A 13 34.00 -16.07 -3.16
C ILE A 13 32.83 -15.10 -3.38
N LYS A 14 32.32 -15.00 -4.61
CA LYS A 14 31.19 -14.13 -4.90
C LYS A 14 29.89 -14.59 -4.25
N LEU A 15 29.60 -15.89 -4.28
CA LEU A 15 28.41 -16.44 -3.64
C LEU A 15 28.48 -16.29 -2.13
N GLU A 16 29.63 -16.57 -1.51
CA GLU A 16 29.86 -16.34 -0.09
C GLU A 16 29.65 -14.87 0.29
N SER A 17 30.22 -13.94 -0.47
CA SER A 17 30.04 -12.50 -0.24
C SER A 17 28.60 -12.02 -0.42
N ALA A 18 27.82 -12.65 -1.30
CA ALA A 18 26.42 -12.33 -1.49
C ALA A 18 25.53 -12.90 -0.36
N LEU A 19 25.79 -14.15 0.02
CA LEU A 19 25.04 -14.86 1.07
C LEU A 19 25.38 -14.37 2.49
N SER A 20 26.57 -13.78 2.69
CA SER A 20 26.99 -13.24 3.99
C SER A 20 26.35 -11.89 4.33
N ARG A 21 25.57 -11.28 3.42
CA ARG A 21 24.90 -10.01 3.68
C ARG A 21 23.70 -10.22 4.62
N THR A 22 23.60 -9.41 5.65
CA THR A 22 22.48 -9.41 6.61
C THR A 22 21.86 -8.01 6.70
N PRO A 23 20.59 -7.81 6.34
CA PRO A 23 19.66 -8.83 5.81
C PRO A 23 20.11 -9.35 4.44
N LEU A 24 19.60 -10.53 4.05
CA LEU A 24 19.90 -11.11 2.75
C LEU A 24 19.40 -10.19 1.63
N ASP A 25 20.34 -9.68 0.84
CA ASP A 25 20.10 -8.76 -0.26
C ASP A 25 19.81 -9.57 -1.54
N LEU A 26 18.53 -9.84 -1.79
CA LEU A 26 18.08 -10.67 -2.91
C LEU A 26 18.38 -10.02 -4.27
N ASP A 27 18.34 -8.69 -4.38
CA ASP A 27 18.67 -7.96 -5.61
C ASP A 27 20.14 -8.12 -5.97
N PHE A 28 21.03 -7.93 -4.98
CA PHE A 28 22.46 -8.17 -5.17
C PHE A 28 22.76 -9.64 -5.49
N LEU A 29 22.08 -10.57 -4.80
CA LEU A 29 22.25 -12.00 -5.04
C LEU A 29 21.80 -12.40 -6.45
N GLN A 30 20.65 -11.88 -6.92
CA GLN A 30 20.15 -12.09 -8.28
C GLN A 30 21.14 -11.53 -9.31
N PHE A 31 21.64 -10.31 -9.11
CA PHE A 31 22.64 -9.69 -9.97
C PHE A 31 23.93 -10.53 -10.03
N ALA A 32 24.44 -10.95 -8.88
CA ALA A 32 25.66 -11.75 -8.77
C ALA A 32 25.50 -13.09 -9.52
N CYS A 33 24.39 -13.79 -9.30
CA CYS A 33 24.12 -15.08 -9.97
C CYS A 33 23.98 -14.92 -11.49
N ARG A 34 23.28 -13.89 -11.97
CA ARG A 34 23.20 -13.59 -13.42
C ARG A 34 24.57 -13.33 -14.02
N GLN A 35 25.34 -12.44 -13.41
CA GLN A 35 26.69 -12.09 -13.85
C GLN A 35 27.59 -13.33 -13.94
N GLU A 36 27.55 -14.19 -12.92
CA GLU A 36 28.30 -15.44 -12.95
C GLU A 36 27.81 -16.37 -14.04
N LEU A 37 26.50 -16.60 -14.17
CA LEU A 37 25.97 -17.49 -15.20
C LEU A 37 26.41 -17.06 -16.61
N TYR A 38 26.34 -15.77 -16.94
CA TYR A 38 26.83 -15.24 -18.21
C TYR A 38 28.33 -15.49 -18.43
N LEU A 39 29.15 -15.29 -17.40
CA LEU A 39 30.58 -15.54 -17.47
C LEU A 39 30.87 -17.03 -17.73
N TRP A 40 30.20 -17.91 -17.00
CA TRP A 40 30.37 -19.36 -17.12
C TRP A 40 29.90 -19.89 -18.48
N GLU A 41 28.78 -19.39 -19.00
CA GLU A 41 28.29 -19.70 -20.34
C GLU A 41 29.26 -19.21 -21.43
N ALA A 42 29.82 -18.01 -21.29
CA ALA A 42 30.81 -17.50 -22.24
C ALA A 42 32.10 -18.32 -22.24
N LEU A 43 32.58 -18.71 -21.05
CA LEU A 43 33.81 -19.48 -20.87
C LEU A 43 33.66 -20.96 -21.21
N SER A 44 32.45 -21.51 -21.20
CA SER A 44 32.17 -22.91 -21.57
C SER A 44 32.68 -23.27 -22.97
N ARG A 45 32.78 -22.28 -23.88
CA ARG A 45 33.31 -22.44 -25.24
C ARG A 45 34.82 -22.64 -25.29
N HIS A 46 35.53 -22.27 -24.24
CA HIS A 46 37.00 -22.20 -24.19
C HIS A 46 37.61 -23.03 -23.05
N VAL A 47 36.80 -23.39 -22.05
CA VAL A 47 37.21 -24.13 -20.86
C VAL A 47 36.24 -25.28 -20.65
N ASN A 48 36.76 -26.49 -20.47
CA ASN A 48 35.93 -27.64 -20.10
C ASN A 48 35.38 -27.46 -18.67
N VAL A 49 34.15 -26.95 -18.62
CA VAL A 49 33.35 -26.66 -17.42
C VAL A 49 32.35 -27.80 -17.23
N PRO A 50 32.22 -28.37 -16.03
CA PRO A 50 31.17 -29.34 -15.74
C PRO A 50 29.78 -28.74 -15.95
N PRO A 51 28.90 -29.35 -16.77
CA PRO A 51 27.57 -28.84 -17.04
C PRO A 51 26.72 -28.76 -15.77
N ASP A 52 26.96 -29.65 -14.81
CA ASP A 52 26.26 -29.72 -13.53
C ASP A 52 26.37 -28.41 -12.73
N ILE A 53 27.51 -27.72 -12.80
CA ILE A 53 27.73 -26.45 -12.09
C ILE A 53 26.90 -25.33 -12.73
N VAL A 54 26.87 -25.28 -14.07
CA VAL A 54 26.09 -24.29 -14.81
C VAL A 54 24.60 -24.51 -14.58
N GLN A 55 24.18 -25.77 -14.58
CA GLN A 55 22.79 -26.16 -14.31
C GLN A 55 22.38 -25.80 -12.88
N ALA A 56 23.20 -26.13 -11.88
CA ALA A 56 22.94 -25.75 -10.49
C ALA A 56 22.87 -24.23 -10.30
N LEU A 57 23.73 -23.46 -10.98
CA LEU A 57 23.68 -22.00 -10.92
C LEU A 57 22.43 -21.43 -11.57
N ARG A 58 21.95 -22.04 -12.67
CA ARG A 58 20.69 -21.68 -13.33
C ARG A 58 19.49 -21.95 -12.42
N GLU A 59 19.45 -23.13 -11.79
CA GLU A 59 18.40 -23.50 -10.83
C GLU A 59 18.40 -22.58 -9.61
N PHE A 60 19.59 -22.27 -9.08
CA PHE A 60 19.73 -21.33 -7.97
C PHE A 60 19.24 -19.93 -8.35
N LEU A 61 19.61 -19.43 -9.53
CA LEU A 61 19.11 -18.16 -10.02
C LEU A 61 17.59 -18.15 -10.16
N GLN A 62 16.99 -19.24 -10.67
CA GLN A 62 15.54 -19.37 -10.77
C GLN A 62 14.87 -19.28 -9.38
N LEU A 63 15.40 -20.00 -8.38
CA LEU A 63 14.89 -19.93 -7.01
C LEU A 63 14.95 -18.52 -6.42
N VAL A 64 16.02 -17.77 -6.69
CA VAL A 64 16.15 -16.38 -6.25
C VAL A 64 15.13 -15.48 -6.95
N MET A 65 14.94 -15.65 -8.26
CA MET A 65 13.94 -14.90 -9.03
C MET A 65 12.52 -15.20 -8.54
N ASP A 66 12.17 -16.47 -8.37
CA ASP A 66 10.86 -16.88 -7.84
C ASP A 66 10.63 -16.30 -6.44
N ARG A 67 11.67 -16.22 -5.59
CA ARG A 67 11.55 -15.60 -4.28
C ARG A 67 11.33 -14.09 -4.34
N ILE A 68 11.99 -13.38 -5.25
CA ILE A 68 11.78 -11.95 -5.46
C ILE A 68 10.36 -11.70 -5.97
N GLU A 69 9.92 -12.44 -6.98
CA GLU A 69 8.56 -12.34 -7.53
C GLU A 69 7.50 -12.67 -6.46
N ASN A 70 7.68 -13.74 -5.68
CA ASN A 70 6.78 -14.07 -4.57
C ASN A 70 6.84 -13.05 -3.43
N ALA A 71 8.00 -12.41 -3.19
CA ALA A 71 8.12 -11.34 -2.20
C ALA A 71 7.40 -10.06 -2.66
N GLU A 72 7.42 -9.75 -3.95
CA GLU A 72 6.63 -8.67 -4.56
C GLU A 72 5.14 -9.00 -4.62
N VAL A 73 4.75 -10.28 -4.70
CA VAL A 73 3.35 -10.72 -4.52
C VAL A 73 2.92 -10.63 -3.05
N THR A 74 3.86 -10.69 -2.09
CA THR A 74 3.66 -10.22 -0.71
C THR A 74 3.84 -8.71 -0.55
N ASN A 75 3.71 -7.91 -1.62
CA ASN A 75 3.27 -6.53 -1.45
C ASN A 75 1.86 -6.62 -0.85
N ASN A 76 1.78 -6.33 0.44
CA ASN A 76 0.58 -6.31 1.28
C ASN A 76 -0.45 -5.26 0.82
N THR A 77 -0.82 -5.23 -0.46
CA THR A 77 -2.09 -4.66 -0.88
C THR A 77 -3.18 -5.55 -0.32
N VAL A 78 -3.80 -5.10 0.77
CA VAL A 78 -5.05 -5.72 1.22
C VAL A 78 -6.04 -5.58 0.11
N GLU A 79 -6.53 -6.73 -0.38
CA GLU A 79 -7.58 -6.77 -1.38
C GLU A 79 -8.74 -5.88 -0.95
N THR A 80 -9.44 -5.27 -1.90
CA THR A 80 -10.64 -4.51 -1.60
C THR A 80 -11.84 -5.20 -2.21
N VAL A 81 -12.94 -5.22 -1.46
CA VAL A 81 -14.23 -5.72 -1.93
C VAL A 81 -15.09 -4.52 -2.31
N ALA A 82 -15.62 -4.50 -3.53
CA ALA A 82 -16.61 -3.52 -3.92
C ALA A 82 -17.91 -3.74 -3.13
N GLY A 83 -18.44 -2.70 -2.52
CA GLY A 83 -19.79 -2.68 -1.95
C GLY A 83 -20.82 -2.28 -3.01
N GLU A 84 -22.11 -2.32 -2.65
CA GLU A 84 -23.19 -1.85 -3.53
C GLU A 84 -23.13 -0.33 -3.76
N MET A 85 -22.64 0.43 -2.76
CA MET A 85 -22.39 1.87 -2.84
C MET A 85 -21.11 2.26 -2.06
N GLY A 86 -20.48 3.36 -2.46
CA GLY A 86 -19.36 3.98 -1.74
C GLY A 86 -17.95 3.44 -2.07
N ARG A 87 -16.96 3.81 -1.25
CA ARG A 87 -15.55 3.42 -1.43
C ARG A 87 -15.36 1.92 -1.17
N PRO A 88 -14.60 1.18 -2.02
CA PRO A 88 -14.28 -0.22 -1.79
C PRO A 88 -13.65 -0.45 -0.41
N ARG A 89 -14.12 -1.49 0.29
CA ARG A 89 -13.70 -1.80 1.65
C ARG A 89 -12.54 -2.79 1.64
N TYR A 90 -11.58 -2.66 2.56
CA TYR A 90 -10.50 -3.64 2.72
C TYR A 90 -11.04 -5.02 3.10
N ASN A 91 -10.68 -6.06 2.35
CA ASN A 91 -11.01 -7.45 2.58
C ASN A 91 -10.14 -8.02 3.70
N LEU A 92 -10.67 -8.00 4.92
CA LEU A 92 -10.02 -8.61 6.08
C LEU A 92 -10.88 -9.79 6.50
N GLU A 93 -10.53 -10.99 6.05
CA GLU A 93 -11.30 -12.20 6.31
C GLU A 93 -11.47 -12.46 7.81
N LYS A 94 -12.70 -12.76 8.22
CA LYS A 94 -13.03 -13.04 9.64
C LYS A 94 -12.14 -14.14 10.21
N GLN A 95 -11.97 -15.24 9.48
CA GLN A 95 -11.19 -16.39 9.93
C GLN A 95 -9.73 -16.02 10.17
N LYS A 96 -9.11 -15.29 9.24
CA LYS A 96 -7.75 -14.78 9.37
C LYS A 96 -7.58 -13.88 10.60
N LEU A 97 -8.54 -12.98 10.87
CA LEU A 97 -8.51 -12.14 12.06
C LEU A 97 -8.62 -12.96 13.36
N VAL A 98 -9.47 -13.98 13.39
CA VAL A 98 -9.60 -14.88 14.56
C VAL A 98 -8.30 -15.62 14.80
N GLU A 99 -7.71 -16.25 13.77
CA GLU A 99 -6.44 -16.99 13.89
C GLU A 99 -5.30 -16.09 14.41
N LEU A 100 -5.20 -14.86 13.90
CA LEU A 100 -4.19 -13.88 14.35
C LEU A 100 -4.41 -13.43 15.80
N LEU A 101 -5.66 -13.29 16.24
CA LEU A 101 -5.99 -12.94 17.61
C LEU A 101 -5.77 -14.12 18.58
N GLU A 102 -6.04 -15.36 18.15
CA GLU A 102 -5.81 -16.59 18.92
C GLU A 102 -4.32 -16.80 19.26
N ILE A 103 -3.41 -16.39 18.37
CA ILE A 103 -1.96 -16.41 18.63
C ILE A 103 -1.46 -15.22 19.47
N ASN A 104 -2.38 -14.48 20.11
CA ASN A 104 -2.09 -13.31 20.97
C ASN A 104 -1.32 -12.17 20.28
N LEU A 105 -1.49 -11.98 18.96
CA LEU A 105 -0.96 -10.78 18.32
C LEU A 105 -1.80 -9.56 18.70
N SER A 106 -1.13 -8.46 19.01
CA SER A 106 -1.82 -7.19 19.27
C SER A 106 -2.45 -6.65 17.99
N VAL A 107 -3.52 -5.87 18.14
CA VAL A 107 -4.19 -5.21 17.01
C VAL A 107 -3.21 -4.34 16.22
N ASP A 108 -2.28 -3.65 16.88
CA ASP A 108 -1.23 -2.87 16.20
C ASP A 108 -0.28 -3.75 15.39
N CYS A 109 0.05 -4.94 15.87
CA CYS A 109 0.89 -5.89 15.15
C CYS A 109 0.15 -6.45 13.94
N ILE A 110 -1.12 -6.83 14.11
CA ILE A 110 -2.01 -7.29 13.04
C ILE A 110 -2.16 -6.20 11.97
N ALA A 111 -2.38 -4.95 12.37
CA ALA A 111 -2.50 -3.81 11.46
C ALA A 111 -1.24 -3.62 10.61
N LYS A 112 -0.06 -3.72 11.22
CA LYS A 112 1.24 -3.65 10.52
C LYS A 112 1.44 -4.82 9.57
N LEU A 113 1.11 -6.04 10.00
CA LEU A 113 1.22 -7.26 9.18
C LEU A 113 0.30 -7.20 7.97
N LEU A 114 -0.89 -6.63 8.14
CA LEU A 114 -1.88 -6.49 7.09
C LEU A 114 -1.79 -5.13 6.38
N CYS A 115 -0.78 -4.30 6.64
CA CYS A 115 -0.62 -2.97 6.03
C CYS A 115 -1.89 -2.10 6.01
N VAL A 116 -2.66 -2.14 7.10
CA VAL A 116 -3.85 -1.29 7.31
C VAL A 116 -3.71 -0.52 8.62
N LEU A 117 -4.56 0.48 8.82
CA LEU A 117 -4.68 1.16 10.11
C LEU A 117 -5.29 0.23 11.17
N ALA A 118 -4.84 0.35 12.41
CA ALA A 118 -5.39 -0.39 13.56
C ALA A 118 -6.91 -0.18 13.71
N ILE A 119 -7.39 1.03 13.40
CA ILE A 119 -8.82 1.36 13.38
C ILE A 119 -9.58 0.45 12.40
N THR A 120 -9.02 0.17 11.22
CA THR A 120 -9.64 -0.74 10.24
C THR A 120 -9.78 -2.15 10.80
N VAL A 121 -8.77 -2.65 11.53
CA VAL A 121 -8.80 -3.98 12.17
C VAL A 121 -9.86 -4.02 13.27
N ASN A 122 -9.89 -3.01 14.15
CA ASN A 122 -10.89 -2.92 15.23
C ASN A 122 -12.32 -2.84 14.70
N ARG A 123 -12.55 -2.04 13.65
CA ARG A 123 -13.85 -1.98 12.98
C ARG A 123 -14.31 -3.37 12.53
N ARG A 124 -13.41 -4.17 11.93
CA ARG A 124 -13.74 -5.54 11.50
C ARG A 124 -13.98 -6.50 12.67
N ILE A 125 -13.20 -6.39 13.75
CA ILE A 125 -13.43 -7.17 14.98
C ILE A 125 -14.84 -6.93 15.52
N GLN A 126 -15.28 -5.65 15.53
CA GLN A 126 -16.62 -5.25 15.95
C GLN A 126 -17.69 -5.75 14.98
N GLU A 127 -17.55 -5.51 13.68
CA GLU A 127 -18.49 -5.98 12.64
C GLU A 127 -18.69 -7.51 12.68
N TYR A 128 -17.64 -8.27 13.00
CA TYR A 128 -17.70 -9.73 13.08
C TYR A 128 -18.09 -10.26 14.47
N ASN A 129 -18.27 -9.37 15.44
CA ASN A 129 -18.54 -9.67 16.85
C ASN A 129 -17.53 -10.67 17.44
N ILE A 130 -16.23 -10.47 17.17
CA ILE A 130 -15.16 -11.33 17.68
C ILE A 130 -14.89 -10.95 19.14
N VAL A 131 -15.33 -11.82 20.05
CA VAL A 131 -15.10 -11.70 21.49
C VAL A 131 -14.02 -12.69 21.92
N LEU A 132 -12.75 -12.30 21.83
CA LEU A 132 -11.66 -13.08 22.40
C LEU A 132 -11.47 -12.72 23.88
N PHE A 133 -11.61 -13.70 24.77
CA PHE A 133 -11.33 -13.56 26.20
C PHE A 133 -9.85 -13.18 26.41
N GLY A 134 -9.56 -11.89 26.60
CA GLY A 134 -8.26 -11.41 27.08
C GLY A 134 -7.51 -10.37 26.23
N ALA A 135 -8.00 -9.97 25.06
CA ALA A 135 -7.28 -9.03 24.17
C ALA A 135 -7.82 -7.59 24.17
N VAL A 136 -8.90 -7.31 24.93
CA VAL A 136 -9.51 -5.97 25.01
C VAL A 136 -9.17 -5.30 26.34
N ASP A 137 -7.88 -5.22 26.66
CA ASP A 137 -7.42 -4.29 27.71
C ASP A 137 -6.30 -3.43 27.13
N GLY A 138 -6.57 -2.13 26.98
CA GLY A 138 -5.59 -1.18 26.46
C GLY A 138 -6.10 -0.05 25.57
N TYR A 139 -7.40 0.14 25.36
CA TYR A 139 -7.89 1.35 24.68
C TYR A 139 -7.90 2.54 25.66
N SER A 140 -6.73 3.17 25.83
CA SER A 140 -6.68 4.57 26.25
C SER A 140 -7.09 5.42 25.04
N ARG A 141 -8.41 5.52 24.87
CA ARG A 141 -9.13 6.49 24.07
C ARG A 141 -8.50 7.88 24.25
N LYS A 142 -7.78 8.38 23.24
CA LYS A 142 -7.62 9.82 23.04
C LYS A 142 -8.48 10.14 21.84
N ASP A 143 -9.58 10.81 22.14
CA ASP A 143 -10.71 11.06 21.29
C ASP A 143 -10.31 11.88 20.05
N ILE A 144 -10.54 11.31 18.87
CA ILE A 144 -11.03 12.11 17.75
C ILE A 144 -12.54 11.94 17.84
N GLU A 145 -13.24 12.97 18.31
CA GLU A 145 -14.70 13.03 18.23
C GLU A 145 -15.07 12.99 16.74
N GLU A 146 -15.49 11.81 16.26
CA GLU A 146 -16.24 11.73 15.02
C GLU A 146 -17.55 12.51 15.24
N PRO A 147 -17.94 13.40 14.33
CA PRO A 147 -19.24 14.06 14.44
C PRO A 147 -20.32 12.98 14.52
N ASP A 148 -21.28 13.17 15.41
CA ASP A 148 -22.39 12.26 15.68
C ASP A 148 -23.35 12.29 14.46
N ILE A 149 -22.89 11.70 13.35
CA ILE A 149 -23.64 11.55 12.12
C ILE A 149 -24.44 10.26 12.28
N ASP A 150 -25.76 10.44 12.41
CA ASP A 150 -26.72 9.35 12.44
C ASP A 150 -26.77 8.67 11.07
N TRP A 151 -25.97 7.62 10.92
CA TRP A 151 -25.91 6.80 9.70
C TRP A 151 -27.17 5.95 9.51
N ASP A 152 -27.99 5.74 10.53
CA ASP A 152 -29.24 5.00 10.41
C ASP A 152 -30.29 5.85 9.67
N VAL A 153 -30.30 7.16 9.88
CA VAL A 153 -31.11 8.12 9.11
C VAL A 153 -30.66 8.22 7.64
N ALA A 154 -29.36 8.07 7.36
CA ALA A 154 -28.84 8.08 5.99
C ALA A 154 -29.13 6.77 5.23
N ALA A 155 -29.47 5.69 5.94
CA ALA A 155 -29.77 4.38 5.37
C ALA A 155 -31.28 4.07 5.29
N ASP A 156 -32.12 4.82 6.00
CA ASP A 156 -33.58 4.71 5.93
C ASP A 156 -34.12 5.40 4.67
N ASN A 157 -33.86 4.76 3.54
CA ASN A 157 -34.52 5.09 2.28
C ASN A 157 -35.99 4.68 2.42
N GLY A 158 -36.84 5.63 2.78
CA GLY A 158 -38.30 5.46 2.73
C GLY A 158 -38.70 4.81 1.40
N GLU A 159 -39.64 3.88 1.47
CA GLU A 159 -40.08 3.09 0.33
C GLU A 159 -40.37 4.00 -0.89
N ASP A 160 -39.68 3.69 -1.99
CA ASP A 160 -39.89 4.24 -3.33
C ASP A 160 -39.33 5.64 -3.60
N VAL A 161 -38.00 5.75 -3.67
CA VAL A 161 -37.33 6.81 -4.46
C VAL A 161 -36.23 6.20 -5.30
N ASP A 162 -36.54 6.11 -6.60
CA ASP A 162 -35.70 5.71 -7.72
C ASP A 162 -34.32 6.38 -7.67
N GLY A 163 -33.32 5.73 -7.07
CA GLY A 163 -31.88 5.90 -7.32
C GLY A 163 -31.24 7.31 -7.30
N VAL A 164 -31.96 8.38 -6.98
CA VAL A 164 -31.41 9.74 -6.99
C VAL A 164 -30.81 10.01 -5.62
N ILE A 165 -29.48 10.03 -5.57
CA ILE A 165 -28.72 10.61 -4.46
C ILE A 165 -29.21 12.06 -4.29
N ALA A 166 -29.98 12.32 -3.24
CA ALA A 166 -30.38 13.67 -2.86
C ALA A 166 -29.16 14.38 -2.27
N VAL A 167 -28.42 15.10 -3.11
CA VAL A 167 -27.33 15.97 -2.66
C VAL A 167 -27.96 17.11 -1.85
N PRO A 168 -27.58 17.30 -0.58
CA PRO A 168 -28.06 18.44 0.20
C PRO A 168 -27.65 19.73 -0.50
N GLU A 169 -28.62 20.57 -0.85
CA GLU A 169 -28.35 21.89 -1.41
C GLU A 169 -27.82 22.79 -0.28
N PHE A 170 -26.51 23.03 -0.29
CA PHE A 170 -25.91 24.03 0.58
C PHE A 170 -26.05 25.40 -0.07
N GLN A 171 -26.53 26.38 0.69
CA GLN A 171 -26.53 27.76 0.23
C GLN A 171 -25.08 28.23 0.09
N CYS A 172 -24.70 28.64 -1.11
CA CYS A 172 -23.41 29.24 -1.33
C CYS A 172 -23.30 30.51 -0.48
N SER A 173 -22.23 30.63 0.31
CA SER A 173 -22.01 31.80 1.16
C SER A 173 -21.61 33.06 0.36
N LEU A 174 -21.34 32.90 -0.93
CA LEU A 174 -21.04 33.99 -1.86
C LEU A 174 -22.28 34.34 -2.68
N ASN A 175 -22.49 35.63 -2.92
CA ASN A 175 -23.54 36.10 -3.82
C ASN A 175 -23.11 35.99 -5.29
N GLU A 176 -24.04 36.17 -6.22
CA GLU A 176 -23.78 36.08 -7.67
C GLU A 176 -22.66 37.02 -8.14
N GLN A 177 -22.57 38.21 -7.57
CA GLN A 177 -21.52 39.16 -7.94
C GLN A 177 -20.13 38.68 -7.50
N GLN A 178 -20.01 38.17 -6.27
CA GLN A 178 -18.76 37.61 -5.75
C GLN A 178 -18.32 36.36 -6.51
N LEU A 179 -19.28 35.56 -6.99
CA LEU A 179 -18.99 34.41 -7.85
C LEU A 179 -18.45 34.83 -9.22
N LEU A 180 -19.02 35.89 -9.82
CA LEU A 180 -18.51 36.44 -11.08
C LEU A 180 -17.11 37.02 -10.91
N GLU A 181 -16.85 37.75 -9.83
CA GLU A 181 -15.53 38.29 -9.51
C GLU A 181 -14.50 37.18 -9.31
N LEU A 182 -14.86 36.10 -8.61
CA LEU A 182 -13.99 34.93 -8.43
C LEU A 182 -13.70 34.22 -9.76
N GLN A 183 -14.70 34.13 -10.65
CA GLN A 183 -14.49 33.55 -11.98
C GLN A 183 -13.52 34.39 -12.81
N VAL A 184 -13.66 35.72 -12.80
CA VAL A 184 -12.72 36.63 -13.48
C VAL A 184 -11.31 36.48 -12.91
N LEU A 185 -11.16 36.37 -11.58
CA LEU A 185 -9.87 36.17 -10.93
C LEU A 185 -9.17 34.89 -11.42
N ILE A 186 -9.92 33.81 -11.63
CA ILE A 186 -9.39 32.54 -12.16
C ILE A 186 -8.97 32.70 -13.61
N GLU A 187 -9.80 33.35 -14.44
CA GLU A 187 -9.51 33.56 -15.86
C GLU A 187 -8.29 34.46 -16.09
N GLU A 188 -8.13 35.52 -15.29
CA GLU A 188 -6.99 36.44 -15.36
C GLU A 188 -5.67 35.82 -14.89
N ASN A 189 -5.72 34.79 -14.04
CA ASN A 189 -4.55 34.11 -13.49
C ASN A 189 -4.37 32.68 -14.04
N GLY A 190 -5.00 32.35 -15.17
CA GLY A 190 -4.98 30.99 -15.74
C GLY A 190 -3.58 30.46 -16.11
N ASP A 191 -2.61 31.35 -16.35
CA ASP A 191 -1.22 31.00 -16.64
C ASP A 191 -0.35 30.76 -15.38
N ALA A 192 -0.89 30.99 -14.18
CA ALA A 192 -0.17 30.80 -12.91
C ALA A 192 -0.19 29.33 -12.43
N ASP A 193 0.66 29.00 -11.46
CA ASP A 193 0.65 27.67 -10.84
C ASP A 193 -0.68 27.43 -10.10
N ILE A 194 -1.19 26.20 -10.16
CA ILE A 194 -2.48 25.81 -9.55
C ILE A 194 -2.52 26.15 -8.06
N ARG A 195 -1.38 26.04 -7.35
CA ARG A 195 -1.29 26.40 -5.93
C ARG A 195 -1.51 27.88 -5.72
N ASP A 196 -0.94 28.72 -6.57
CA ASP A 196 -1.02 30.17 -6.45
C ASP A 196 -2.45 30.66 -6.76
N ILE A 197 -3.10 30.07 -7.77
CA ILE A 197 -4.51 30.31 -8.08
C ILE A 197 -5.39 29.91 -6.89
N TYR A 198 -5.14 28.75 -6.28
CA TYR A 198 -5.88 28.31 -5.09
C TYR A 198 -5.71 29.28 -3.91
N LEU A 199 -4.49 29.75 -3.65
CA LEU A 199 -4.23 30.69 -2.56
C LEU A 199 -4.92 32.04 -2.80
N LEU A 200 -4.87 32.56 -4.03
CA LEU A 200 -5.57 33.78 -4.45
C LEU A 200 -7.09 33.66 -4.26
N CYS A 201 -7.68 32.58 -4.76
CA CYS A 201 -9.11 32.31 -4.62
C CYS A 201 -9.51 32.20 -3.14
N ARG A 202 -8.72 31.47 -2.35
CA ARG A 202 -8.98 31.30 -0.91
C ARG A 202 -8.91 32.64 -0.17
N GLU A 203 -7.95 33.49 -0.50
CA GLU A 203 -7.82 34.81 0.12
C GLU A 203 -8.99 35.72 -0.23
N TYR A 204 -9.40 35.74 -1.51
CA TYR A 204 -10.58 36.47 -1.95
C TYR A 204 -11.84 36.00 -1.22
N VAL A 205 -12.08 34.69 -1.14
CA VAL A 205 -13.24 34.11 -0.44
C VAL A 205 -13.22 34.46 1.05
N LEU A 206 -12.06 34.41 1.71
CA LEU A 206 -11.94 34.82 3.11
C LEU A 206 -12.27 36.32 3.29
N GLN A 207 -11.82 37.18 2.39
CA GLN A 207 -12.14 38.62 2.45
C GLN A 207 -13.64 38.86 2.22
N ALA A 208 -14.21 38.23 1.20
CA ALA A 208 -15.63 38.31 0.85
C ALA A 208 -16.55 37.86 1.99
N LEU A 209 -16.13 36.85 2.76
CA LEU A 209 -16.87 36.35 3.92
C LEU A 209 -16.57 37.11 5.22
N SER A 210 -15.42 37.78 5.32
CA SER A 210 -15.08 38.65 6.46
C SER A 210 -15.71 40.04 6.41
N GLY A 211 -16.29 40.41 5.26
CA GLY A 211 -17.00 41.67 5.02
C GLY A 211 -18.48 41.68 5.44
N VAL A 212 -18.92 40.70 6.24
CA VAL A 212 -20.24 40.62 6.90
C VAL A 212 -20.12 41.00 8.37
#